data_AF-A0A3R6LN52-F1
#
_entry.id   AF-A0A3R6LN52-F1
#
_cell.length_a   1.000
_cell.length_b   1.000
_cell.length_c   1.000
_cell.angle_alpha   90.00
_cell.angle_beta   90.00
_cell.angle_gamma   90.00
#
_symmetry.space_group_name_H-M   'P 1'
#
loop_
_entity.id
_entity.type
_entity.pdbx_description
1 polymer ?
#
loop_
_entity_poly.entity_id
_entity_poly.type
_entity_poly.pdbx_seq_one_letter_code
_entity_poly.pdbx_strand_id
1 'polypeptide(L)'
;MRRMVCLNPEEAFHIHTWRCGHAGDEREDAYIRVAMYLGAKQITFTDHAPFPGDSFHGRMKMAELPEYIETLSELKAKYQGKIQVRIGLEAEYLLDFWHIMRN
;
A
#
# COMPACT_ATOMS: atom_id res chain seq x y z
N MET A 1 -13.85 16.26 27.69
CA MET A 1 -13.75 15.00 26.92
C MET A 1 -13.48 15.39 25.47
N ARG A 2 -12.24 15.23 24.97
CA ARG A 2 -11.93 15.55 23.56
C ARG A 2 -12.81 14.64 22.70
N ARG A 3 -13.65 15.20 21.83
CA ARG A 3 -14.31 14.41 20.79
C ARG A 3 -13.17 13.75 20.02
N MET A 4 -13.11 12.42 20.08
CA MET A 4 -12.34 11.65 19.13
C MET A 4 -12.85 12.12 17.77
N VAL A 5 -11.96 12.68 16.94
CA VAL A 5 -12.28 12.92 15.54
C VAL A 5 -12.38 11.53 14.92
N CYS A 6 -13.49 10.85 15.15
CA CYS A 6 -13.90 9.67 14.42
C CYS A 6 -14.38 10.18 13.06
N LEU A 7 -13.41 10.55 12.21
CA LEU A 7 -13.60 10.37 10.79
C LEU A 7 -13.77 8.87 10.65
N ASN A 8 -14.99 8.37 10.46
CA ASN A 8 -15.14 7.07 9.78
C ASN A 8 -14.67 7.36 8.37
N PRO A 9 -13.42 7.04 8.01
CA PRO A 9 -13.03 7.26 6.65
C PRO A 9 -13.67 6.10 5.87
N GLU A 10 -14.54 6.41 4.91
CA GLU A 10 -15.05 5.38 3.98
C GLU A 10 -13.87 4.61 3.34
N GLU A 11 -12.68 5.23 3.30
CA GLU A 11 -11.45 4.68 2.76
C GLU A 11 -10.19 4.97 3.60
N ALA A 12 -9.39 3.93 3.87
CA ALA A 12 -7.99 4.06 4.27
C ALA A 12 -7.09 4.13 3.00
N PHE A 13 -6.81 5.35 2.55
CA PHE A 13 -6.05 5.61 1.32
C PHE A 13 -4.57 5.88 1.61
N HIS A 14 -3.71 5.56 0.64
CA HIS A 14 -2.27 5.81 0.65
C HIS A 14 -1.53 5.06 1.78
N ILE A 15 -1.58 3.73 1.75
CA ILE A 15 -0.98 2.88 2.78
C ILE A 15 0.31 2.21 2.28
N HIS A 16 1.39 2.38 3.03
CA HIS A 16 2.68 1.73 2.78
C HIS A 16 2.76 0.34 3.42
N THR A 17 3.78 -0.43 3.04
CA THR A 17 4.10 -1.72 3.67
C THR A 17 5.48 -1.68 4.28
N TRP A 18 5.80 -2.67 5.11
CA TRP A 18 7.15 -2.89 5.66
C TRP A 18 8.23 -2.94 4.56
N ARG A 19 7.89 -3.28 3.30
CA ARG A 19 8.85 -3.36 2.19
C ARG A 19 9.49 -2.03 1.82
N CYS A 20 8.93 -0.88 2.20
CA CYS A 20 9.63 0.39 1.99
C CYS A 20 10.85 0.59 2.91
N GLY A 21 10.97 -0.20 3.98
CA GLY A 21 12.08 -0.09 4.93
C GLY A 21 12.02 1.15 5.84
N HIS A 22 10.92 1.93 5.78
CA HIS A 22 10.68 3.06 6.69
C HIS A 22 9.21 3.17 7.16
N ALA A 23 8.41 2.12 6.94
CA ALA A 23 7.16 1.89 7.64
C ALA A 23 7.42 1.01 8.89
N GLY A 24 6.35 0.65 9.61
CA GLY A 24 6.45 -0.34 10.68
C GLY A 24 6.69 -1.76 10.14
N ASP A 25 7.01 -2.69 11.04
CA ASP A 25 7.25 -4.11 10.72
C ASP A 25 5.95 -4.91 10.59
N GLU A 26 4.79 -4.29 10.88
CA GLU A 26 3.49 -4.93 10.78
C GLU A 26 3.20 -5.39 9.35
N ARG A 27 2.65 -6.60 9.22
CA ARG A 27 2.18 -7.12 7.93
C ARG A 27 0.86 -6.48 7.54
N GLU A 28 0.59 -6.46 6.24
CA GLU A 28 -0.55 -5.80 5.57
C GLU A 28 -1.90 -6.25 6.15
N ASP A 29 -2.02 -7.50 6.58
CA ASP A 29 -3.20 -8.04 7.25
C ASP A 29 -3.58 -7.23 8.50
N ALA A 30 -2.61 -6.75 9.27
CA ALA A 30 -2.85 -5.91 10.44
C ALA A 30 -3.48 -4.56 10.05
N TYR A 31 -2.97 -3.93 8.99
CA TYR A 31 -3.53 -2.69 8.45
C TYR A 31 -4.98 -2.87 8.00
N ILE A 32 -5.28 -3.97 7.31
CA ILE A 32 -6.66 -4.28 6.87
C ILE A 32 -7.58 -4.45 8.08
N ARG A 33 -7.16 -5.19 9.12
CA ARG A 33 -7.96 -5.37 10.35
C ARG A 33 -8.20 -4.04 11.07
N VAL A 34 -7.18 -3.19 11.17
CA VAL A 34 -7.32 -1.86 11.78
C VAL A 34 -8.25 -0.97 10.96
N ALA A 35 -8.12 -0.96 9.64
CA ALA A 35 -9.02 -0.20 8.76
C ALA A 35 -10.48 -0.63 8.94
N MET A 36 -10.75 -1.94 8.97
CA MET A 36 -12.09 -2.47 9.26
C MET A 36 -12.59 -2.09 10.65
N TYR A 37 -11.73 -2.17 11.68
CA TYR A 37 -12.06 -1.77 13.05
C TYR A 37 -12.45 -0.28 13.15
N LEU A 38 -11.77 0.56 12.39
CA LEU A 38 -12.05 2.00 12.27
C LEU A 38 -13.22 2.32 11.33
N GLY A 39 -13.88 1.30 10.77
CA GLY A 39 -15.10 1.45 9.98
C GLY A 39 -14.90 1.64 8.47
N ALA A 40 -13.67 1.56 7.96
CA ALA A 40 -13.40 1.74 6.53
C ALA A 40 -14.01 0.63 5.67
N LYS A 41 -14.48 1.01 4.48
CA LYS A 41 -15.02 0.10 3.46
C LYS A 41 -14.01 -0.26 2.38
N GLN A 42 -12.93 0.53 2.29
CA GLN A 42 -11.83 0.33 1.36
C GLN A 42 -10.49 0.59 2.04
N ILE A 43 -9.46 -0.13 1.61
CA ILE A 43 -8.06 0.16 1.89
C ILE A 43 -7.25 0.06 0.59
N THR A 44 -6.39 1.06 0.36
CA THR A 44 -5.57 1.15 -0.86
C THR A 44 -4.09 1.16 -0.47
N PHE A 45 -3.40 0.06 -0.78
CA PHE A 45 -1.95 -0.02 -0.63
C PHE A 45 -1.27 0.65 -1.82
N THR A 46 -0.34 1.57 -1.54
CA THR A 46 0.40 2.37 -2.52
C THR A 46 1.84 2.48 -2.05
N ASP A 47 2.49 1.34 -1.81
CA ASP A 47 3.88 1.37 -1.37
C ASP A 47 4.78 2.04 -2.43
N HIS A 48 5.98 2.48 -2.03
CA HIS A 48 6.90 3.14 -2.97
C HIS A 48 7.22 2.22 -4.14
N ALA A 49 7.03 2.74 -5.36
CA ALA A 49 7.32 2.01 -6.58
C ALA A 49 8.80 1.61 -6.59
N PRO A 50 9.14 0.33 -6.83
CA PRO A 50 10.52 -0.05 -7.06
C PRO A 50 11.03 0.65 -8.33
N PHE A 51 12.35 0.87 -8.39
CA PHE A 51 12.96 1.59 -9.51
C PHE A 51 13.98 0.70 -10.22
N PRO A 52 14.09 0.77 -11.57
CA PRO A 52 15.07 0.00 -12.32
C PRO A 52 16.49 0.13 -11.75
N GLY A 53 17.14 -1.02 -11.51
CA GLY A 53 18.49 -1.08 -10.94
C GLY A 53 18.56 -0.81 -9.44
N ASP A 54 17.42 -0.73 -8.74
CA ASP A 54 17.33 -0.49 -7.30
C ASP A 54 18.14 0.75 -6.85
N SER A 55 18.13 1.81 -7.67
CA SER A 55 18.97 2.99 -7.48
C SER A 55 18.53 3.95 -6.36
N PHE A 56 17.33 3.74 -5.81
CA PHE A 56 16.78 4.53 -4.73
C PHE A 56 16.62 3.73 -3.45
N HIS A 57 16.74 4.41 -2.31
CA HIS A 57 16.46 3.86 -0.99
C HIS A 57 15.00 4.11 -0.60
N GLY A 58 14.56 3.47 0.49
CA GLY A 58 13.21 3.69 1.05
C GLY A 58 12.08 3.09 0.22
N ARG A 59 12.32 1.94 -0.42
CA ARG A 59 11.37 1.24 -1.27
C ARG A 59 11.75 -0.23 -1.38
N MET A 60 10.80 -1.03 -1.83
CA MET A 60 11.06 -2.42 -2.20
C MET A 60 12.02 -2.48 -3.39
N LYS A 61 12.78 -3.57 -3.50
CA LYS A 61 13.56 -3.88 -4.71
C LYS A 61 12.65 -4.33 -5.84
N MET A 62 13.14 -4.23 -7.07
CA MET A 62 12.42 -4.74 -8.26
C MET A 62 12.06 -6.23 -8.14
N ALA A 63 12.91 -7.02 -7.51
CA ALA A 63 12.68 -8.45 -7.29
C ALA A 63 11.57 -8.77 -6.27
N GLU A 64 11.21 -7.82 -5.41
CA GLU A 64 10.19 -7.99 -4.37
C GLU A 64 8.79 -7.62 -4.88
N LEU A 65 8.67 -6.94 -6.01
CA LEU A 65 7.40 -6.52 -6.59
C LEU A 65 6.43 -7.67 -6.88
N PRO A 66 6.85 -8.82 -7.45
CA PRO A 66 5.92 -9.94 -7.67
C PRO A 66 5.31 -10.45 -6.36
N GLU A 67 6.13 -10.55 -5.31
CA GLU A 67 5.69 -11.04 -3.99
C GLU A 67 4.79 -10.02 -3.29
N TYR A 68 5.04 -8.71 -3.45
CA TYR A 68 4.12 -7.64 -3.03
C TYR A 68 2.73 -7.80 -3.67
N ILE A 69 2.68 -7.98 -4.99
CA ILE A 69 1.42 -8.15 -5.74
C ILE A 69 0.71 -9.43 -5.32
N GLU A 70 1.44 -10.54 -5.17
CA GLU A 70 0.90 -11.83 -4.73
C GLU A 70 0.28 -11.72 -3.34
N THR A 71 1.05 -11.25 -2.34
CA THR A 71 0.58 -11.05 -0.97
C THR A 71 -0.70 -10.22 -0.92
N LEU A 72 -0.73 -9.07 -1.60
CA LEU A 72 -1.91 -8.21 -1.58
C LEU A 72 -3.09 -8.79 -2.37
N SER A 73 -2.83 -9.60 -3.39
CA SER A 73 -3.88 -10.30 -4.15
C SER A 73 -4.53 -11.41 -3.31
N GLU A 74 -3.73 -12.16 -2.55
CA GLU A 74 -4.23 -13.15 -1.59
C GLU A 74 -5.07 -12.50 -0.49
N LEU A 75 -4.59 -11.37 0.06
CA LEU A 75 -5.36 -10.61 1.06
C LEU A 75 -6.64 -10.04 0.46
N LYS A 76 -6.61 -9.52 -0.76
CA LYS A 76 -7.80 -9.08 -1.48
C LYS A 76 -8.84 -10.19 -1.60
N ALA A 77 -8.41 -11.42 -1.92
CA ALA A 77 -9.30 -12.57 -1.95
C ALA A 77 -9.81 -12.96 -0.55
N LYS A 78 -8.92 -13.01 0.45
CA LYS A 78 -9.24 -13.32 1.86
C LYS A 78 -10.31 -12.39 2.45
N TYR A 79 -10.27 -11.11 2.07
CA TYR A 79 -11.17 -10.07 2.58
C TYR A 79 -12.34 -9.74 1.65
N GLN A 80 -12.54 -10.51 0.58
CA GLN A 80 -13.67 -10.31 -0.33
C GLN A 80 -15.00 -10.26 0.42
N GLY A 81 -15.81 -9.22 0.13
CA GLY A 81 -17.10 -9.00 0.78
C GLY A 81 -17.02 -8.37 2.19
N LYS A 82 -15.82 -8.17 2.75
CA LYS A 82 -15.62 -7.55 4.08
C LYS A 82 -15.09 -6.11 3.96
N ILE A 83 -14.07 -5.91 3.13
CA ILE A 83 -13.45 -4.62 2.82
C ILE A 83 -12.85 -4.69 1.42
N GLN A 84 -12.94 -3.62 0.63
CA GLN A 84 -12.31 -3.55 -0.68
C GLN A 84 -10.81 -3.29 -0.52
N VAL A 85 -9.98 -4.26 -0.90
CA VAL A 85 -8.51 -4.09 -0.95
C VAL A 85 -8.11 -3.70 -2.37
N ARG A 86 -7.43 -2.55 -2.50
CA ARG A 86 -6.83 -2.06 -3.75
C ARG A 86 -5.31 -2.13 -3.67
N ILE A 87 -4.71 -2.40 -4.82
CA ILE A 87 -3.29 -2.61 -4.99
C ILE A 87 -2.81 -1.58 -5.99
N GLY A 88 -1.85 -0.77 -5.57
CA GLY A 88 -1.19 0.22 -6.39
C GLY A 88 0.24 0.45 -5.90
N LEU A 89 0.87 1.48 -6.46
CA LEU A 89 2.19 1.96 -6.08
C LEU A 89 2.15 3.49 -6.01
N GLU A 90 2.88 4.06 -5.08
CA GLU A 90 3.26 5.47 -5.12
C GLU A 90 4.48 5.60 -6.03
N ALA A 91 4.28 6.14 -7.24
CA ALA A 91 5.34 6.32 -8.22
C ALA A 91 5.78 7.79 -8.26
N GLU A 92 7.09 8.03 -8.11
CA GLU A 92 7.66 9.36 -8.27
C GLU A 92 7.67 9.77 -9.74
N TYR A 93 7.29 11.01 -10.01
CA TYR A 93 7.46 11.59 -11.32
C TYR A 93 8.89 12.11 -11.50
N LEU A 94 9.67 11.43 -12.34
CA LEU A 94 11.02 11.85 -12.74
C LEU A 94 11.05 12.18 -14.23
N LEU A 95 11.28 13.47 -14.55
CA LEU A 95 11.23 13.96 -15.94
C LEU A 95 12.17 13.18 -16.87
N ASP A 96 13.40 12.92 -16.43
CA ASP A 96 14.42 12.21 -17.21
C ASP A 96 14.04 10.75 -17.49
N PHE A 97 13.13 10.18 -16.69
CA PHE A 97 12.68 8.79 -16.80
C PHE A 97 11.25 8.67 -17.33
N TRP A 98 10.67 9.75 -17.87
CA TRP A 98 9.30 9.77 -18.41
C TRP A 98 9.02 8.64 -19.41
N HIS A 99 10.02 8.29 -20.22
CA HIS A 99 9.92 7.22 -21.21
C HIS A 99 9.75 5.82 -20.59
N ILE A 100 10.19 5.61 -19.35
CA ILE A 100 10.03 4.35 -18.61
C ILE A 100 8.67 4.31 -17.92
N MET A 101 8.15 5.45 -17.47
CA MET A 101 6.93 5.53 -16.65
C MET A 101 5.60 5.52 -17.42
N ARG A 102 5.62 5.54 -18.76
CA ARG A 102 4.41 5.70 -19.59
C ARG A 102 3.78 4.39 -20.09
N ASN A 103 4.41 3.24 -19.83
CA ASN A 103 3.95 1.94 -20.38
C ASN A 103 2.94 1.25 -19.46
#